data_AF-A0A541BXG1-F1
#
_entry.id   AF-A0A541BXG1-F1
#
_cell.length_a   1.000
_cell.length_b   1.000
_cell.length_c   1.000
_cell.angle_alpha   90.00
_cell.angle_beta   90.00
_cell.angle_gamma   90.00
#
_symmetry.space_group_name_H-M   'P 1'
#
loop_
_entity.id
_entity.type
_entity.pdbx_description
1 polymer ?
#
loop_
_entity_poly.entity_id
_entity_poly.type
_entity_poly.pdbx_seq_one_letter_code
_entity_poly.pdbx_strand_id
1 'polypeptide(L)'
;MLARRFGRILLGAGLLGAAAYAFAPHLTNRISTAAVVNSELIRIVAPIDGLADQGLPAPGTVLAAGQVRPLVRRLVAEERELHRLAHDLALVRAQIAEARRGLDLLDGHDAALAARAAAHARSVRERLAAELAEARAEHAGAEAA
;
A
#
# COMPACT_ATOMS: atom_id res chain seq x y z
N MET A 1 -12.54 61.23 -74.28
CA MET A 1 -12.75 61.51 -72.83
C MET A 1 -13.33 60.34 -72.04
N LEU A 2 -14.21 59.49 -72.60
CA LEU A 2 -14.83 58.37 -71.87
C LEU A 2 -13.83 57.33 -71.36
N ALA A 3 -12.84 56.91 -72.14
CA ALA A 3 -11.87 55.88 -71.74
C ALA A 3 -11.08 56.26 -70.46
N ARG A 4 -10.72 57.54 -70.31
CA ARG A 4 -10.02 58.06 -69.13
C ARG A 4 -10.92 58.14 -67.90
N ARG A 5 -12.23 58.29 -68.09
CA ARG A 5 -13.24 58.23 -67.01
C ARG A 5 -13.46 56.78 -66.58
N PHE A 6 -13.61 55.85 -67.52
CA PHE A 6 -13.75 54.42 -67.24
C PHE A 6 -12.52 53.83 -66.54
N GLY A 7 -11.30 54.16 -66.97
CA GLY A 7 -10.09 53.69 -66.30
C GLY A 7 -9.97 54.16 -64.85
N ARG A 8 -10.41 55.39 -64.55
CA ARG A 8 -10.45 55.91 -63.17
C ARG A 8 -11.48 55.19 -62.31
N ILE A 9 -12.62 54.83 -62.88
CA ILE A 9 -13.68 54.07 -62.18
C ILE A 9 -13.20 52.64 -61.88
N LEU A 10 -12.60 51.97 -62.86
CA LEU A 10 -12.04 50.62 -62.69
C LEU A 10 -10.92 50.59 -61.65
N LEU A 11 -10.02 51.58 -61.67
CA LEU A 11 -8.96 51.71 -60.66
C LEU A 11 -9.57 51.91 -59.27
N GLY A 12 -10.56 52.80 -59.14
CA GLY A 12 -11.25 53.04 -57.86
C GLY A 12 -11.96 51.80 -57.33
N ALA A 13 -12.67 51.08 -58.19
CA ALA A 13 -13.33 49.82 -57.83
C ALA A 13 -12.32 48.74 -57.43
N GLY A 14 -11.19 48.64 -58.12
CA GLY A 14 -10.11 47.71 -57.79
C GLY A 14 -9.48 48.01 -56.43
N LEU A 15 -9.22 49.29 -56.12
CA LEU A 15 -8.69 49.70 -54.82
C LEU A 15 -9.68 49.43 -53.68
N LEU A 16 -10.98 49.64 -53.90
CA LEU A 16 -12.03 49.31 -52.93
C LEU A 16 -12.14 47.80 -52.69
N GLY A 17 -12.06 46.99 -53.76
CA GLY A 17 -12.05 45.53 -53.64
C GLY A 17 -10.82 45.01 -52.88
N ALA A 18 -9.64 45.56 -53.16
CA ALA A 18 -8.41 45.21 -52.44
C ALA A 18 -8.47 45.60 -50.95
N ALA A 19 -9.03 46.77 -50.64
CA ALA A 19 -9.25 47.20 -49.26
C ALA A 19 -10.24 46.26 -48.55
N ALA A 20 -11.37 45.95 -49.17
CA ALA A 20 -12.37 45.04 -48.61
C ALA A 20 -11.77 43.64 -48.34
N TYR A 21 -10.94 43.12 -49.26
CA TYR A 21 -10.26 41.84 -49.08
C TYR A 21 -9.24 41.88 -47.94
N ALA A 22 -8.45 42.95 -47.83
CA ALA A 22 -7.48 43.12 -46.75
C ALA A 22 -8.15 43.24 -45.37
N PHE A 23 -9.32 43.90 -45.30
CA PHE A 23 -10.07 44.07 -44.05
C PHE A 23 -11.07 42.94 -43.74
N ALA A 24 -11.40 42.07 -44.70
CA ALA A 24 -12.28 40.93 -44.52
C ALA A 24 -11.96 40.06 -43.30
N PRO A 25 -10.71 39.63 -43.05
CA PRO A 25 -10.40 38.78 -41.89
C PRO A 25 -10.62 39.48 -40.54
N HIS A 26 -10.54 40.82 -40.49
CA HIS A 26 -10.80 41.59 -39.27
C HIS A 26 -12.30 41.77 -38.98
N LEU A 27 -13.15 41.63 -40.00
CA LEU A 27 -14.62 41.70 -39.87
C LEU A 27 -15.23 40.34 -39.50
N THR A 28 -14.66 39.24 -40.01
CA THR A 28 -15.21 37.90 -39.79
C THR A 28 -14.58 37.19 -38.59
N ASN A 29 -13.33 37.52 -38.24
CA ASN A 29 -12.63 36.86 -37.14
C ASN A 29 -12.36 37.85 -36.01
N ARG A 30 -12.74 37.47 -34.79
CA ARG A 30 -12.34 38.18 -33.58
C ARG A 30 -10.91 37.77 -33.23
N ILE A 31 -9.93 38.51 -33.76
CA ILE A 31 -8.52 38.31 -33.43
C ILE A 31 -8.28 38.91 -32.04
N SER A 32 -8.04 38.04 -31.06
CA SER A 32 -7.68 38.42 -29.70
C SER A 32 -6.26 37.96 -29.42
N THR A 33 -5.44 38.85 -28.84
CA THR A 33 -4.13 38.51 -28.30
C THR A 33 -4.21 37.97 -26.87
N ALA A 34 -5.37 38.08 -26.23
CA ALA A 34 -5.63 37.51 -24.92
C ALA A 34 -6.11 36.06 -25.08
N ALA A 35 -5.19 35.13 -24.91
CA ALA A 35 -5.47 33.71 -24.75
C ALA A 35 -5.10 33.29 -23.32
N VAL A 36 -6.04 32.69 -22.60
CA VAL A 36 -5.78 32.10 -21.27
C VAL A 36 -5.68 30.60 -21.45
N VAL A 37 -4.51 30.04 -21.14
CA VAL A 37 -4.32 28.60 -21.06
C VAL A 37 -4.69 28.17 -19.65
N ASN A 38 -5.79 27.45 -19.51
CA ASN A 38 -6.21 26.86 -18.24
C ASN A 38 -5.69 25.42 -18.17
N SER A 39 -4.94 25.10 -17.13
CA SER A 39 -4.45 23.75 -16.87
C SER A 39 -4.69 23.36 -15.42
N GLU A 40 -4.92 22.08 -15.19
CA GLU A 40 -5.01 21.54 -13.83
C GLU A 40 -3.63 21.60 -13.16
N LEU A 41 -3.58 22.25 -12.00
CA LEU A 41 -2.36 22.39 -11.21
C LEU A 41 -2.36 21.34 -10.11
N ILE A 42 -1.44 20.38 -10.21
CA ILE A 42 -1.21 19.38 -9.17
C ILE A 42 0.09 19.72 -8.46
N ARG A 43 0.02 19.86 -7.14
CA ARG A 43 1.21 20.06 -6.31
C ARG A 43 1.84 18.70 -6.00
N ILE A 44 3.06 18.50 -6.47
CA ILE A 44 3.87 17.33 -6.10
C ILE A 44 4.69 17.71 -4.87
N VAL A 45 4.55 16.94 -3.80
CA VAL A 45 5.29 17.14 -2.53
C VAL A 45 6.02 15.85 -2.15
N ALA A 46 7.16 16.00 -1.48
CA ALA A 46 7.84 14.85 -0.90
C ALA A 46 7.08 14.39 0.36
N PRO A 47 6.86 13.08 0.55
CA PRO A 47 6.21 12.55 1.75
C PRO A 47 7.15 12.47 2.96
N ILE A 48 8.42 12.82 2.77
CA ILE A 48 9.47 12.73 3.78
C ILE A 48 10.30 14.01 3.79
N ASP A 49 10.84 14.35 4.95
CA ASP A 49 11.79 15.45 5.11
C ASP A 49 13.17 15.08 4.55
N GLY A 50 13.84 16.02 3.91
CA GLY A 50 15.19 15.83 3.38
C GLY A 50 15.69 17.03 2.58
N LEU A 51 16.78 16.84 1.85
CA LEU A 51 17.31 17.84 0.92
C LEU A 51 16.76 17.59 -0.48
N ALA A 52 16.46 18.67 -1.20
CA ALA A 52 16.20 18.61 -2.63
C ALA A 52 17.35 17.88 -3.35
N ASP A 53 17.01 16.90 -4.19
CA ASP A 53 18.01 16.19 -4.98
C ASP A 53 18.57 17.11 -6.08
N GLN A 54 19.81 16.87 -6.51
CA GLN A 54 20.45 17.66 -7.57
C GLN A 54 19.79 17.42 -8.94
N GLY A 55 19.06 16.31 -9.10
CA GLY A 55 18.36 15.92 -10.32
C GLY A 55 16.95 16.50 -10.49
N LEU A 56 16.60 17.58 -9.79
CA LEU A 56 15.27 18.20 -9.92
C LEU A 56 15.00 18.66 -11.37
N PRO A 57 13.76 18.47 -11.87
CA PRO A 57 13.41 18.91 -13.21
C PRO A 57 13.47 20.44 -13.32
N ALA A 58 14.06 20.92 -14.40
CA ALA A 58 14.03 22.34 -14.72
C ALA A 58 12.57 22.80 -14.98
N PRO A 59 12.24 24.08 -14.73
CA PRO A 59 10.95 24.64 -15.10
C PRO A 59 10.62 24.39 -16.58
N GLY A 60 9.40 23.93 -16.86
CA GLY A 60 8.96 23.58 -18.23
C GLY A 60 9.29 22.16 -18.68
N THR A 61 9.92 21.33 -17.83
CA THR A 61 10.15 19.92 -18.13
C THR A 61 8.83 19.14 -18.11
N VAL A 62 8.56 18.37 -19.16
CA VAL A 62 7.41 17.44 -19.20
C VAL A 62 7.73 16.20 -18.39
N LEU A 63 6.87 15.89 -17.41
CA LEU A 63 6.97 14.68 -16.59
C LEU A 63 5.92 13.67 -17.06
N ALA A 64 6.36 12.46 -17.41
CA ALA A 64 5.45 11.38 -17.75
C ALA A 64 4.79 10.81 -16.48
N ALA A 65 3.51 10.48 -16.57
CA ALA A 65 2.78 9.85 -15.47
C ALA A 65 3.42 8.50 -15.10
N GLY A 66 3.48 8.21 -13.79
CA GLY A 66 4.01 6.94 -13.26
C GLY A 66 5.53 6.82 -13.23
N GLN A 67 6.30 7.82 -13.69
CA GLN A 67 7.75 7.81 -13.52
C GLN A 67 8.14 8.13 -12.08
N VAL A 68 8.91 7.21 -11.47
CA VAL A 68 9.56 7.46 -10.18
C VAL A 68 10.77 8.35 -10.42
N ARG A 69 10.78 9.54 -9.80
CA ARG A 69 11.96 10.41 -9.76
C ARG A 69 12.30 10.80 -8.33
N PRO A 70 13.57 10.70 -7.92
CA PRO A 70 14.00 11.19 -6.62
C PRO A 70 13.92 12.72 -6.64
N LEU A 71 12.99 13.28 -5.86
CA LEU A 71 12.88 14.73 -5.66
C LEU A 71 13.62 15.19 -4.41
N VAL A 72 13.74 14.29 -3.43
CA VAL A 72 14.32 14.56 -2.12
C VAL A 72 15.25 13.41 -1.77
N ARG A 73 16.48 13.76 -1.40
CA ARG A 73 17.46 12.88 -0.78
C ARG A 73 17.41 13.09 0.72
N ARG A 74 17.12 12.02 1.47
CA ARG A 74 17.12 12.06 2.92
C ARG A 74 18.56 12.16 3.44
N LEU A 75 18.79 13.05 4.42
CA LEU A 75 20.11 13.29 5.02
C LEU A 75 20.50 12.27 6.12
N VAL A 76 19.51 11.61 6.72
CA VAL A 76 19.72 10.73 7.88
C VAL A 76 19.98 9.31 7.41
N ALA A 77 20.93 8.64 8.07
CA ALA A 77 21.35 7.27 7.81
C ALA A 77 20.24 6.25 8.13
N GLU A 78 19.26 6.12 7.22
CA GLU A 78 18.25 5.07 7.24
C GLU A 78 18.87 3.68 7.40
N GLU A 79 20.06 3.46 6.85
CA GLU A 79 20.74 2.16 6.95
C GLU A 79 20.95 1.70 8.40
N ARG A 80 21.29 2.59 9.34
CA ARG A 80 21.48 2.22 10.75
C ARG A 80 20.16 1.88 11.42
N GLU A 81 19.13 2.68 11.19
CA GLU A 81 17.81 2.46 11.77
C GLU A 81 17.14 1.24 11.17
N LEU A 82 17.27 1.02 9.86
CA LEU A 82 16.84 -0.19 9.17
C LEU A 82 17.60 -1.41 9.66
N HIS A 83 18.92 -1.32 9.87
CA HIS A 83 19.68 -2.42 10.47
C HIS A 83 19.20 -2.73 11.88
N ARG A 84 18.98 -1.70 12.70
CA ARG A 84 18.47 -1.86 14.06
C ARG A 84 17.09 -2.53 14.04
N LEU A 85 16.17 -2.04 13.22
CA LEU A 85 14.83 -2.62 13.08
C LEU A 85 14.86 -4.06 12.55
N ALA A 86 15.76 -4.36 11.59
CA ALA A 86 15.94 -5.71 11.07
C ALA A 86 16.49 -6.66 12.15
N HIS A 87 17.44 -6.18 12.97
CA HIS A 87 17.97 -6.91 14.10
C HIS A 87 16.90 -7.16 15.17
N ASP A 88 16.16 -6.12 15.56
CA ASP A 88 15.07 -6.20 16.53
C ASP A 88 13.99 -7.19 16.06
N LEU A 89 13.63 -7.16 14.78
CA LEU A 89 12.69 -8.10 14.16
C LEU A 89 13.20 -9.55 14.24
N ALA A 90 14.49 -9.78 13.94
CA ALA A 90 15.10 -11.10 13.99
C ALA A 90 15.11 -11.65 15.43
N LEU A 91 15.45 -10.81 16.40
CA LEU A 91 15.44 -11.15 17.82
C LEU A 91 14.03 -11.55 18.29
N VAL A 92 13.02 -10.73 18.00
CA VAL A 92 11.63 -11.01 18.39
C VAL A 92 11.12 -12.29 17.73
N ARG A 93 11.46 -12.55 16.46
CA ARG A 93 11.10 -13.80 15.78
C ARG A 93 11.73 -15.02 16.45
N ALA A 94 13.00 -14.93 16.86
CA ALA A 94 13.67 -16.00 17.59
C ALA A 94 13.01 -16.25 18.94
N GLN A 95 12.65 -15.20 19.68
CA GLN A 95 11.93 -15.30 20.95
C GLN A 95 10.56 -15.95 20.78
N ILE A 96 9.79 -15.58 19.75
CA ILE A 96 8.50 -16.22 19.45
C ILE A 96 8.68 -17.70 19.12
N ALA A 97 9.70 -18.06 18.34
CA ALA A 97 9.97 -19.45 17.99
C ALA A 97 10.38 -20.30 19.19
N GLU A 98 11.15 -19.74 20.13
CA GLU A 98 11.49 -20.39 21.39
C GLU A 98 10.25 -20.55 22.29
N ALA A 99 9.45 -19.49 22.45
CA ALA A 99 8.22 -19.54 23.24
C ALA A 99 7.24 -20.59 22.71
N ARG A 100 7.09 -20.71 21.38
CA ARG A 100 6.26 -21.74 20.76
C ARG A 100 6.76 -23.16 21.06
N ARG A 101 8.08 -23.40 20.96
CA ARG A 101 8.67 -24.69 21.36
C ARG A 101 8.42 -25.00 22.83
N GLY A 102 8.50 -24.00 23.70
CA GLY A 102 8.15 -24.15 25.12
C GLY A 102 6.70 -24.54 25.34
N LEU A 103 5.76 -23.93 24.60
CA LEU A 103 4.34 -24.30 24.65
C LEU A 103 4.11 -25.74 24.17
N ASP A 104 4.73 -26.14 23.05
CA ASP A 104 4.61 -27.50 22.52
C ASP A 104 5.11 -28.56 23.52
N LEU A 105 6.20 -28.25 24.26
CA LEU A 105 6.72 -29.12 25.32
C LEU A 105 5.76 -29.21 26.51
N LEU A 106 5.18 -28.09 26.94
CA LEU A 106 4.19 -28.05 28.02
C LEU A 106 2.95 -28.88 27.65
N ASP A 107 2.42 -28.71 26.44
CA ASP A 107 1.28 -29.49 25.94
C ASP A 107 1.59 -31.00 25.93
N GLY A 108 2.82 -31.37 25.55
CA GLY A 108 3.29 -32.76 25.61
C GLY A 108 3.34 -33.31 27.05
N HIS A 109 3.81 -32.51 28.01
CA HIS A 109 3.83 -32.88 29.42
C HIS A 109 2.43 -33.01 30.02
N ASP A 110 1.52 -32.11 29.68
CA ASP A 110 0.12 -32.15 30.13
C ASP A 110 -0.59 -33.39 29.59
N ALA A 111 -0.39 -33.73 28.32
CA ALA A 111 -0.94 -34.96 27.73
C ALA A 111 -0.40 -36.22 28.44
N ALA A 112 0.91 -36.26 28.72
CA ALA A 112 1.53 -37.37 29.43
C ALA A 112 1.01 -37.50 30.87
N LEU A 113 0.84 -36.37 31.58
CA LEU A 113 0.31 -36.34 32.93
C LEU A 113 -1.16 -36.81 32.95
N ALA A 114 -1.98 -36.35 32.01
CA ALA A 114 -3.37 -36.77 31.86
C ALA A 114 -3.48 -38.29 31.61
N ALA A 115 -2.61 -38.84 30.75
CA ALA A 115 -2.56 -40.28 30.50
C ALA A 115 -2.18 -41.08 31.76
N ARG A 116 -1.19 -40.60 32.52
CA ARG A 116 -0.77 -41.23 33.79
C ARG A 116 -1.87 -41.16 34.84
N ALA A 117 -2.55 -40.02 34.98
CA ALA A 117 -3.66 -39.84 35.90
C ALA A 117 -4.82 -40.79 35.56
N ALA A 118 -5.16 -40.92 34.27
CA ALA A 118 -6.19 -41.85 33.81
C ALA A 118 -5.81 -43.32 34.08
N ALA A 119 -4.55 -43.70 33.84
CA ALA A 119 -4.05 -45.05 34.14
C ALA A 119 -4.09 -45.35 35.63
N HIS A 120 -3.66 -44.42 36.48
CA HIS A 120 -3.70 -44.56 37.92
C HIS A 120 -5.15 -44.70 38.43
N ALA A 121 -6.07 -43.84 37.96
CA ALA A 121 -7.48 -43.91 38.31
C ALA A 121 -8.16 -45.22 37.86
N ARG A 122 -7.72 -45.83 36.75
CA ARG A 122 -8.18 -47.17 36.34
C ARG A 122 -7.67 -48.24 37.30
N SER A 123 -6.36 -48.25 37.58
CA SER A 123 -5.75 -49.24 38.47
C SER A 123 -6.33 -49.20 39.89
N VAL A 124 -6.57 -48.01 40.44
CA VAL A 124 -7.22 -47.85 41.76
C VAL A 124 -8.65 -48.40 41.73
N ARG A 125 -9.43 -48.13 40.67
CA ARG A 125 -10.78 -48.68 40.52
C ARG A 125 -10.79 -50.20 40.42
N GLU A 126 -9.87 -50.77 39.66
CA GLU A 126 -9.72 -52.23 39.52
C GLU A 126 -9.36 -52.88 40.86
N ARG A 127 -8.43 -52.29 41.61
CA ARG A 127 -8.05 -52.78 42.94
C ARG A 127 -9.23 -52.74 43.91
N LEU A 128 -9.93 -51.61 43.98
CA LEU A 128 -11.11 -51.47 44.84
C LEU A 128 -12.22 -52.45 44.43
N ALA A 129 -12.42 -52.69 43.14
CA ALA A 129 -13.41 -53.66 42.67
C ALA A 129 -13.05 -55.10 43.08
N ALA A 130 -11.77 -55.46 43.04
CA ALA A 130 -11.27 -56.76 43.51
C ALA A 130 -11.44 -56.92 45.03
N GLU A 131 -11.01 -55.94 45.82
CA GLU A 131 -11.19 -55.91 47.28
C GLU A 131 -12.68 -56.08 47.67
N LEU A 132 -13.57 -55.42 46.92
CA LEU A 132 -15.02 -55.49 47.16
C LEU A 132 -15.61 -56.84 46.75
N ALA A 133 -15.10 -57.47 45.69
CA ALA A 133 -15.50 -58.82 45.28
C ALA A 133 -15.06 -59.88 46.31
N GLU A 134 -13.84 -59.77 46.83
CA GLU A 134 -13.33 -60.63 47.91
C GLU A 134 -14.18 -60.49 49.18
N ALA A 135 -14.41 -59.26 49.64
CA ALA A 135 -15.24 -59.00 50.83
C ALA A 135 -16.67 -59.55 50.69
N ARG A 136 -17.26 -59.48 49.49
CA ARG A 136 -18.58 -60.08 49.21
C ARG A 136 -18.55 -61.61 49.25
N ALA A 137 -17.49 -62.23 48.73
CA ALA A 137 -17.33 -63.67 48.76
C ALA A 137 -17.14 -64.20 50.20
N GLU A 138 -16.35 -63.50 51.02
CA GLU A 138 -16.20 -63.80 52.44
C GLU A 138 -17.53 -63.72 53.19
N HIS A 139 -18.30 -62.66 52.97
CA HIS A 139 -19.61 -62.49 53.61
C HIS A 139 -20.60 -63.60 53.19
N ALA A 140 -20.66 -63.94 51.90
CA ALA A 140 -21.54 -65.01 51.42
C ALA A 140 -21.14 -66.39 51.97
N GLY A 141 -19.83 -66.65 52.13
CA GLY A 141 -19.33 -67.87 52.76
C GLY A 141 -19.69 -67.96 54.25
N ALA A 142 -19.69 -66.83 54.97
CA ALA A 142 -20.09 -66.77 56.37
C ALA A 142 -21.60 -66.97 56.58
N GLU A 143 -22.45 -66.56 55.63
CA GLU A 143 -23.90 -66.78 55.70
C GLU A 143 -24.33 -68.21 55.32
N ALA A 144 -23.49 -68.95 54.60
CA ALA A 144 -23.77 -70.31 54.14
C ALA A 144 -23.29 -71.43 55.11
N ALA A 145 -22.57 -71.06 56.17
CA ALA A 145 -22.04 -71.96 57.20
C ALA A 145 -22.89 -71.96 58.47
#